data_AF-A0A2W4KW81-F1
#
_entry.id   AF-A0A2W4KW81-F1
#
_cell.length_a   1.000
_cell.length_b   1.000
_cell.length_c   1.000
_cell.angle_alpha   90.00
_cell.angle_beta   90.00
_cell.angle_gamma   90.00
#
_symmetry.space_group_name_H-M   'P 1'
#
loop_
_entity.id
_entity.type
_entity.pdbx_description
1 polymer ?
#
loop_
_entity_poly.entity_id
_entity_poly.type
_entity_poly.pdbx_seq_one_letter_code
_entity_poly.pdbx_strand_id
1 'polypeptide(L)'
;MIVLLAQIIPMNPSGCGECESRVVALNAAIPDFAARKSTPASPIHVIDLHSVFDPAAFTSGSPDTSDGVHPTPAGAQKMTDAWYAALIGLDLL
;
A
#
# COMPACT_ATOMS: atom_id res chain seq x y z
N MET A 1 1.75 21.57 3.31
CA MET A 1 0.81 20.48 2.95
C MET A 1 1.46 19.18 3.37
N ILE A 2 0.76 18.28 4.05
CA ILE A 2 1.33 16.98 4.39
C ILE A 2 0.91 15.98 3.32
N VAL A 3 1.85 15.17 2.84
CA VAL A 3 1.60 14.15 1.82
C VAL A 3 1.79 12.80 2.47
N LEU A 4 0.75 11.96 2.41
CA LEU A 4 0.88 10.55 2.73
C LEU A 4 0.99 9.76 1.43
N LEU A 5 2.05 8.97 1.28
CA LEU A 5 2.38 8.23 0.07
C LEU A 5 2.31 6.73 0.36
N ALA A 6 1.47 6.00 -0.37
CA ALA A 6 1.36 4.56 -0.21
C ALA A 6 2.54 3.81 -0.86
N GLN A 7 3.04 2.80 -0.17
CA GLN A 7 3.44 1.56 -0.83
C GLN A 7 2.18 0.86 -1.34
N ILE A 8 2.23 0.27 -2.52
CA ILE A 8 1.06 -0.37 -3.14
C ILE A 8 0.84 -1.78 -2.59
N ILE A 9 -0.41 -2.23 -2.63
CA ILE A 9 -0.83 -3.55 -2.17
C ILE A 9 -0.20 -4.67 -3.01
N PRO A 10 -0.12 -5.91 -2.48
CA PRO A 10 0.39 -7.05 -3.25
C PRO A 10 -0.46 -7.34 -4.50
N MET A 11 0.13 -7.97 -5.51
CA MET A 11 -0.54 -8.25 -6.79
C MET A 11 -0.16 -9.62 -7.37
N ASN A 12 -1.14 -10.51 -7.53
CA ASN A 12 -0.97 -11.81 -8.17
C ASN A 12 -2.18 -12.17 -9.05
N PRO A 13 -2.32 -11.54 -10.23
CA PRO A 13 -3.35 -11.87 -11.19
C PRO A 13 -2.98 -13.12 -11.99
N SER A 14 -3.99 -13.81 -12.51
CA SER A 14 -3.78 -14.91 -13.45
C SER A 14 -2.95 -14.44 -14.66
N GLY A 15 -1.85 -15.15 -14.95
CA GLY A 15 -0.98 -14.87 -16.10
C GLY A 15 0.17 -13.91 -15.84
N CYS A 16 0.39 -13.45 -14.60
CA CYS A 16 1.53 -12.58 -14.27
C CYS A 16 2.36 -13.09 -13.08
N GLY A 17 3.28 -14.02 -13.33
CA GLY A 17 4.15 -14.56 -12.29
C GLY A 17 5.16 -13.57 -11.70
N GLU A 18 5.38 -12.43 -12.36
CA GLU A 18 6.35 -11.41 -11.92
C GLU A 18 5.69 -10.23 -11.21
N CYS A 19 4.35 -10.12 -11.21
CA CYS A 19 3.66 -8.92 -10.73
C CYS A 19 4.02 -8.60 -9.28
N GLU A 20 3.95 -9.59 -8.38
CA GLU A 20 4.30 -9.38 -6.97
C GLU A 20 5.77 -8.98 -6.78
N SER A 21 6.70 -9.62 -7.50
CA SER A 21 8.12 -9.25 -7.41
C SER A 21 8.39 -7.81 -7.85
N ARG A 22 7.64 -7.31 -8.85
CA ARG A 22 7.73 -5.93 -9.34
C ARG A 22 7.08 -4.94 -8.36
N VAL A 23 5.98 -5.34 -7.71
CA VAL A 23 5.37 -4.59 -6.60
C VAL A 23 6.38 -4.42 -5.46
N VAL A 24 7.02 -5.51 -5.02
CA VAL A 24 8.05 -5.47 -3.98
C VAL A 24 9.21 -4.56 -4.38
N ALA A 25 9.69 -4.65 -5.62
CA ALA A 25 10.77 -3.79 -6.10
C ALA A 25 10.38 -2.30 -6.14
N LEU A 26 9.15 -1.97 -6.57
CA LEU A 26 8.64 -0.61 -6.53
C LEU A 26 8.51 -0.11 -5.08
N ASN A 27 7.89 -0.91 -4.20
CA ASN A 27 7.70 -0.56 -2.80
C ASN A 27 9.02 -0.33 -2.08
N ALA A 28 10.08 -1.08 -2.42
CA ALA A 28 11.42 -0.85 -1.88
C ALA A 28 12.05 0.49 -2.31
N ALA A 29 11.66 1.03 -3.48
CA ALA A 29 12.17 2.30 -3.98
C ALA A 29 11.42 3.54 -3.42
N ILE A 30 10.21 3.35 -2.89
CA ILE A 30 9.34 4.43 -2.41
C ILE A 30 9.92 5.21 -1.22
N PRO A 31 10.49 4.58 -0.16
CA PRO A 31 11.09 5.30 0.95
C PRO A 31 12.17 6.30 0.51
N ASP A 32 13.07 5.84 -0.36
CA ASP A 32 14.15 6.66 -0.92
C ASP A 32 13.62 7.81 -1.80
N PHE A 33 12.58 7.55 -2.59
CA PHE A 33 11.90 8.60 -3.36
C PHE A 33 11.28 9.65 -2.43
N ALA A 34 10.55 9.23 -1.41
CA ALA A 34 9.91 10.11 -0.44
C ALA A 34 10.95 10.97 0.29
N ALA A 35 12.05 10.38 0.76
CA ALA A 35 13.12 11.10 1.42
C ALA A 35 13.74 12.20 0.54
N ARG A 36 13.95 11.94 -0.75
CA ARG A 36 14.50 12.94 -1.70
C ARG A 36 13.52 14.06 -2.08
N LYS A 37 12.22 13.84 -1.93
CA LYS A 37 11.16 14.80 -2.33
C LYS A 37 10.53 15.52 -1.14
N SER A 38 10.67 14.97 0.06
CA SER A 38 10.16 15.55 1.30
C SER A 38 10.88 16.86 1.62
N THR A 39 10.13 17.84 2.13
CA THR A 39 10.67 19.12 2.62
C THR A 39 10.03 19.46 3.96
N PRO A 40 10.64 20.33 4.79
CA PRO A 40 10.01 20.75 6.04
C PRO A 40 8.62 21.41 5.87
N ALA A 41 8.42 22.15 4.77
CA ALA A 41 7.12 22.79 4.47
C ALA A 41 6.08 21.83 3.84
N SER A 42 6.54 20.70 3.31
CA SER A 42 5.69 19.68 2.71
C SER A 42 6.26 18.28 2.94
N PRO A 43 6.14 17.74 4.16
CA PRO A 43 6.71 16.44 4.48
C PRO A 43 5.92 15.32 3.79
N ILE A 44 6.65 14.27 3.37
CA ILE A 44 6.09 13.05 2.80
C ILE A 44 6.27 11.91 3.82
N HIS A 45 5.17 11.28 4.21
CA HIS A 45 5.16 10.09 5.06
C HIS A 45 4.76 8.87 4.24
N VAL A 46 5.57 7.81 4.27
CA VAL A 46 5.28 6.57 3.55
C VAL A 46 4.42 5.65 4.39
N ILE A 47 3.30 5.20 3.83
CA ILE A 47 2.35 4.30 4.48
C ILE A 47 2.43 2.93 3.82
N ASP A 48 2.73 1.91 4.61
CA ASP A 48 2.81 0.53 4.14
C ASP A 48 1.40 -0.09 4.06
N LEU A 49 0.83 -0.11 2.85
CA LEU A 49 -0.39 -0.86 2.57
C LEU A 49 -0.11 -2.27 2.07
N HIS A 50 1.15 -2.63 1.82
CA HIS A 50 1.51 -3.96 1.33
C HIS A 50 1.34 -4.98 2.45
N SER A 51 1.92 -4.69 3.61
CA SER A 51 1.95 -5.59 4.76
C SER A 51 0.60 -5.80 5.46
N VAL A 52 -0.44 -5.02 5.12
CA VAL A 52 -1.78 -5.20 5.72
C VAL A 52 -2.58 -6.31 5.04
N PHE A 53 -2.12 -6.82 3.90
CA PHE A 53 -2.72 -7.95 3.20
C PHE A 53 -2.05 -9.25 3.65
N ASP A 54 -2.85 -10.29 3.87
CA ASP A 54 -2.31 -11.62 4.18
C ASP A 54 -1.64 -12.19 2.91
N PRO A 55 -0.46 -12.82 3.00
CA PRO A 55 0.17 -13.47 1.87
C PRO A 55 -0.70 -14.51 1.14
N ALA A 56 -1.65 -15.15 1.84
CA ALA A 56 -2.61 -16.07 1.23
C ALA A 56 -3.78 -15.34 0.55
N ALA A 57 -3.93 -14.03 0.76
CA ALA A 57 -5.10 -13.25 0.38
C ALA A 57 -4.88 -12.34 -0.84
N PHE A 58 -3.75 -12.38 -1.53
CA PHE A 58 -3.55 -11.60 -2.77
C PHE A 58 -3.74 -12.42 -4.06
N THR A 59 -4.44 -13.55 -4.01
CA THR A 59 -4.82 -14.36 -5.17
C THR A 59 -6.24 -14.05 -5.65
N SER A 60 -6.53 -14.28 -6.92
CA SER A 60 -7.90 -14.19 -7.45
C SER A 60 -8.89 -15.03 -6.62
N GLY A 61 -10.02 -14.44 -6.23
CA GLY A 61 -11.06 -15.08 -5.42
C GLY A 61 -10.80 -15.10 -3.91
N SER A 62 -9.79 -14.38 -3.42
CA SER A 62 -9.55 -14.24 -1.99
C SER A 62 -10.56 -13.29 -1.32
N PRO A 63 -10.65 -13.30 0.03
CA PRO A 63 -11.43 -12.31 0.75
C PRO A 63 -10.97 -10.87 0.51
N ASP A 64 -9.68 -10.64 0.31
CA ASP A 64 -9.10 -9.29 0.19
C ASP A 64 -9.08 -8.77 -1.26
N THR A 65 -9.00 -9.64 -2.27
CA THR A 65 -8.99 -9.26 -3.69
C THR A 65 -9.86 -10.18 -4.55
N SER A 66 -10.65 -9.63 -5.46
CA SER A 66 -11.52 -10.46 -6.32
C SER A 66 -10.74 -11.09 -7.49
N ASP A 67 -9.77 -10.38 -8.04
CA ASP A 67 -9.02 -10.77 -9.24
C ASP A 67 -7.50 -10.93 -9.00
N GLY A 68 -7.04 -10.79 -7.76
CA GLY A 68 -5.61 -10.79 -7.41
C GLY A 68 -4.94 -9.42 -7.60
N VAL A 69 -5.71 -8.36 -7.84
CA VAL A 69 -5.23 -6.99 -8.05
C VAL A 69 -6.05 -5.98 -7.26
N HIS A 70 -7.37 -5.97 -7.46
CA HIS A 70 -8.25 -4.96 -6.92
C HIS A 70 -8.83 -5.40 -5.57
N PRO A 71 -8.80 -4.52 -4.55
CA PRO A 71 -9.33 -4.86 -3.25
C PRO A 71 -10.85 -5.04 -3.30
N THR A 72 -11.34 -6.04 -2.57
CA THR A 72 -12.77 -6.15 -2.21
C THR A 72 -13.10 -5.10 -1.13
N PRO A 73 -14.37 -4.98 -0.68
CA PRO A 73 -14.67 -4.16 0.50
C PRO A 73 -13.88 -4.55 1.75
N ALA A 74 -13.56 -5.84 1.95
CA ALA A 74 -12.76 -6.28 3.09
C ALA A 74 -11.29 -5.86 2.96
N GLY A 75 -10.69 -6.02 1.77
CA GLY A 75 -9.34 -5.52 1.50
C GLY A 75 -9.25 -3.99 1.59
N ALA A 76 -10.26 -3.29 1.09
CA ALA A 76 -10.34 -1.83 1.19
C ALA A 76 -10.44 -1.36 2.65
N GLN A 77 -11.18 -2.08 3.51
CA GLN A 77 -11.25 -1.75 4.93
C GLN A 77 -9.86 -1.80 5.59
N LYS A 78 -9.05 -2.83 5.29
CA LYS A 78 -7.66 -2.92 5.80
C LYS A 78 -6.81 -1.74 5.35
N MET A 79 -6.95 -1.32 4.09
CA MET A 79 -6.27 -0.11 3.59
C MET A 79 -6.75 1.13 4.34
N THR A 80 -8.06 1.28 4.55
CA THR A 80 -8.63 2.41 5.29
C THR A 80 -8.13 2.46 6.72
N ASP A 81 -8.04 1.32 7.42
CA ASP A 81 -7.53 1.24 8.78
C ASP A 81 -6.06 1.71 8.86
N ALA A 82 -5.22 1.31 7.91
CA ALA A 82 -3.83 1.74 7.82
C ALA A 82 -3.69 3.25 7.56
N TRP A 83 -4.49 3.78 6.62
CA TRP A 83 -4.54 5.22 6.36
C TRP A 83 -5.02 6.00 7.57
N TYR A 84 -6.07 5.53 8.23
CA TYR A 84 -6.63 6.19 9.41
C TYR A 84 -5.63 6.19 10.55
N ALA A 85 -4.96 5.06 10.82
CA ALA A 85 -3.88 4.96 11.80
C ALA A 85 -2.74 5.95 11.51
N ALA A 86 -2.39 6.15 10.24
CA ALA A 86 -1.39 7.14 9.85
C ALA A 86 -1.87 8.59 10.07
N LEU A 87 -3.12 8.90 9.73
CA LEU A 87 -3.70 10.23 9.92
C LEU A 87 -3.73 10.62 11.40
N ILE A 88 -4.20 9.71 12.28
CA ILE A 88 -4.25 9.96 13.72
C ILE A 88 -2.84 9.98 14.34
N GLY A 89 -1.93 9.12 13.88
CA GLY A 89 -0.55 9.07 14.40
C GLY A 89 0.29 10.29 14.06
N LEU A 90 -0.16 11.10 13.10
CA LEU A 90 0.44 12.37 12.70
C LEU A 90 -0.35 13.59 13.21
N ASP A 91 -1.35 13.38 14.06
CA ASP A 91 -2.24 14.41 14.60
C ASP A 91 -2.94 15.24 13.49
N LEU A 92 -3.36 14.59 12.39
CA LEU A 92 -3.97 15.24 11.22
C LEU A 92 -5.50 15.23 11.22
N LEU A 93 -6.12 14.70 12.28
CA LEU A 93 -7.56 14.60 12.49
C LEU A 93 -7.95 14.98 13.92
#